data_AF-A0A258Q6K5-F1
#
_entry.id   AF-A0A258Q6K5-F1
#
_cell.length_a   1.000
_cell.length_b   1.000
_cell.length_c   1.000
_cell.angle_alpha   90.00
_cell.angle_beta   90.00
_cell.angle_gamma   90.00
#
_symmetry.space_group_name_H-M   'P 1'
#
loop_
_entity.id
_entity.type
_entity.pdbx_description
1 polymer ?
#
loop_
_entity_poly.entity_id
_entity_poly.type
_entity_poly.pdbx_seq_one_letter_code
_entity_poly.pdbx_strand_id
1 'polypeptide(L)'
;MDTLFFIISKIVQFCIEPLNWVIVFVALSLLFLSLRKPHLSKRFLVLALADLLLVGWLPSSEVFLRALEEAVPKINVAQISQNDLGGIIILGGAIEGGEIAVDRGEVSIYSSAERVTKAFELIRRY
;
A
#
# COMPACT_ATOMS: atom_id res chain seq x y z
N MET A 1 13.51 27.00 -6.84
CA MET A 1 12.33 26.48 -7.59
C MET A 1 11.85 25.16 -7.02
N ASP A 2 12.74 24.44 -6.33
CA ASP A 2 12.53 23.11 -5.75
C ASP A 2 11.53 23.12 -4.60
N THR A 3 11.50 24.19 -3.80
CA THR A 3 10.55 24.36 -2.70
C THR A 3 9.12 24.59 -3.19
N LEU A 4 8.93 25.42 -4.22
CA LEU A 4 7.61 25.66 -4.81
C LEU A 4 7.08 24.39 -5.48
N PHE A 5 7.94 23.68 -6.23
CA PHE A 5 7.59 22.39 -6.83
C PHE A 5 7.22 21.35 -5.77
N PHE A 6 7.96 21.27 -4.66
CA PHE A 6 7.67 20.37 -3.55
C PHE A 6 6.31 20.67 -2.89
N ILE A 7 6.01 21.96 -2.67
CA ILE A 7 4.72 22.37 -2.10
C ILE A 7 3.57 22.04 -3.05
N ILE A 8 3.71 22.35 -4.34
CA ILE A 8 2.70 22.03 -5.35
C ILE A 8 2.52 20.51 -5.45
N SER A 9 3.62 19.74 -5.45
CA SER A 9 3.57 18.27 -5.45
C SER A 9 2.79 17.73 -4.25
N LYS A 10 3.03 18.27 -3.05
CA LYS A 10 2.25 17.90 -1.85
C LYS A 10 0.77 18.27 -1.94
N ILE A 11 0.44 19.44 -2.49
CA ILE A 11 -0.96 19.86 -2.66
C ILE A 11 -1.66 18.98 -3.69
N VAL A 12 -0.99 18.67 -4.80
CA VAL A 12 -1.50 17.77 -5.84
C VAL A 12 -1.69 16.37 -5.26
N GLN A 13 -0.72 15.86 -4.50
CA GLN A 13 -0.82 14.58 -3.81
C GLN A 13 -1.99 14.57 -2.83
N PHE A 14 -2.18 15.64 -2.05
CA PHE A 14 -3.33 15.80 -1.17
C PHE A 14 -4.67 15.77 -1.92
N CYS A 15 -4.74 16.41 -3.10
CA CYS A 15 -5.94 16.42 -3.94
C CYS A 15 -6.22 15.07 -4.63
N ILE A 16 -5.18 14.31 -4.99
CA ILE A 16 -5.30 13.00 -5.64
C ILE A 16 -5.77 11.94 -4.64
N GLU A 17 -5.32 12.03 -3.40
CA GLU A 17 -5.62 11.05 -2.36
C GLU A 17 -7.08 11.23 -1.88
N PRO A 18 -7.99 10.31 -2.23
CA PRO A 18 -9.42 10.51 -2.00
C PRO A 18 -9.75 10.63 -0.51
N LEU A 19 -8.98 9.95 0.35
CA LEU A 19 -9.17 9.96 1.80
C LEU A 19 -9.04 11.35 2.43
N ASN A 20 -8.24 12.24 1.82
CA ASN A 20 -8.07 13.62 2.31
C ASN A 20 -9.33 14.47 2.10
N TRP A 21 -10.17 14.12 1.13
CA TRP A 21 -11.44 14.81 0.89
C TRP A 21 -12.45 14.59 2.02
N VAL A 22 -12.37 13.47 2.73
CA VAL A 22 -13.18 13.21 3.94
C VAL A 22 -12.98 14.32 4.97
N ILE A 23 -11.74 14.74 5.22
CA ILE A 23 -11.42 15.82 6.18
C ILE A 23 -12.04 17.14 5.72
N VAL A 24 -11.95 17.44 4.41
CA VAL A 24 -12.54 18.64 3.81
C VAL A 24 -14.06 18.63 3.94
N PHE A 25 -14.72 17.51 3.66
CA PHE A 25 -16.17 17.39 3.77
C PHE A 25 -16.67 17.48 5.22
N VAL A 26 -15.92 16.93 6.18
CA VAL A 26 -16.22 17.06 7.61
C VAL A 26 -16.07 18.51 8.05
N ALA A 27 -14.99 19.19 7.65
CA ALA A 27 -14.78 20.61 7.97
C ALA A 27 -15.88 21.50 7.37
N LEU A 28 -16.26 21.27 6.11
CA LEU A 28 -17.38 21.97 5.46
C LEU A 28 -18.71 21.68 6.17
N SER A 29 -18.96 20.43 6.58
CA SER A 29 -20.17 20.07 7.32
C SER A 29 -20.28 20.82 8.66
N LEU A 30 -19.18 20.94 9.41
CA LEU A 30 -19.11 21.71 10.66
C LEU A 30 -19.30 23.21 10.41
N LEU A 31 -18.73 23.74 9.33
CA LEU A 31 -18.90 25.14 8.94
C LEU A 31 -20.38 25.44 8.61
N PHE A 32 -21.04 24.59 7.81
CA PHE A 32 -22.47 24.75 7.49
C PHE A 32 -23.40 24.53 8.69
N LEU A 33 -22.98 23.73 9.67
CA LEU A 33 -23.67 23.60 10.95
C LEU A 33 -23.64 24.93 11.72
N SER A 34 -22.49 25.61 11.73
CA SER A 34 -22.32 26.94 12.33
C SER A 34 -23.19 28.01 11.65
N LEU A 35 -23.36 27.93 10.32
CA LEU A 35 -24.25 28.83 9.56
C LEU A 35 -25.76 28.51 9.71
N ARG A 36 -26.16 27.64 10.66
CA ARG A 36 -27.56 27.24 10.91
C ARG A 36 -28.31 26.68 9.68
N LYS A 37 -27.59 26.11 8.69
CA LYS A 37 -28.20 25.43 7.53
C LYS A 37 -28.03 23.90 7.64
N PRO A 38 -28.84 23.22 8.46
CA PRO A 38 -28.66 21.80 8.77
C PRO A 38 -28.84 20.86 7.57
N HIS A 39 -29.62 21.27 6.57
CA HIS A 39 -29.84 20.47 5.35
C HIS A 39 -28.58 20.28 4.51
N LEU A 40 -27.72 21.30 4.42
CA LEU A 40 -26.45 21.20 3.69
C LEU A 40 -25.42 20.41 4.49
N SER A 41 -25.31 20.68 5.80
CA SER A 41 -24.42 19.94 6.71
C SER A 41 -24.68 18.43 6.68
N LYS A 42 -25.94 17.99 6.77
CA LYS A 42 -26.28 16.55 6.66
C LYS A 42 -25.85 15.93 5.33
N ARG A 43 -26.04 16.63 4.20
CA ARG A 43 -25.64 16.11 2.88
C ARG A 43 -24.12 15.94 2.77
N PHE A 44 -23.34 16.92 3.24
CA PHE A 44 -21.88 16.81 3.25
C PHE A 44 -21.37 15.72 4.19
N LEU A 45 -22.04 15.51 5.33
CA LEU A 45 -21.67 14.43 6.26
C LEU A 45 -21.97 13.05 5.67
N VAL A 46 -23.12 12.89 5.00
CA VAL A 46 -23.45 11.64 4.27
C VAL A 46 -22.45 11.40 3.13
N LEU A 47 -22.04 12.43 2.40
CA LEU A 47 -21.00 12.31 1.38
C LEU A 47 -19.65 11.91 1.97
N ALA A 48 -19.24 12.49 3.10
CA ALA A 48 -18.01 12.10 3.80
C ALA A 48 -18.05 10.63 4.26
N LEU A 49 -19.21 10.17 4.75
CA LEU A 49 -19.40 8.76 5.13
C LEU A 49 -19.37 7.83 3.91
N ALA A 50 -20.01 8.23 2.81
CA ALA A 50 -20.00 7.45 1.58
C ALA A 50 -18.58 7.36 0.98
N ASP A 51 -17.83 8.45 1.01
CA ASP A 51 -16.44 8.51 0.56
C ASP A 51 -15.54 7.63 1.44
N LEU A 52 -15.68 7.70 2.77
CA LEU A 52 -14.98 6.81 3.70
C LEU A 52 -15.32 5.33 3.46
N LEU A 53 -16.59 5.00 3.22
CA LEU A 53 -17.01 3.63 2.93
C LEU A 53 -16.46 3.16 1.57
N LEU A 54 -16.51 3.99 0.54
CA LEU A 54 -16.02 3.59 -0.79
C LEU A 54 -14.49 3.48 -0.81
N VAL A 55 -13.78 4.48 -0.29
CA VAL A 55 -12.31 4.55 -0.35
C VAL A 55 -11.66 3.68 0.73
N GLY A 56 -12.24 3.66 1.93
CA GLY A 56 -11.72 2.90 3.06
C GLY A 56 -12.05 1.41 3.00
N TRP A 57 -13.15 1.01 2.35
CA TRP A 57 -13.55 -0.40 2.26
C TRP A 57 -13.14 -1.08 0.97
N LEU A 58 -13.04 -0.37 -0.17
CA LEU A 58 -12.54 -1.00 -1.39
C LEU A 58 -11.01 -0.92 -1.42
N PRO A 59 -10.29 -2.05 -1.24
CA PRO A 59 -8.87 -2.10 -1.53
C PRO A 59 -8.70 -2.09 -3.06
N SER A 60 -8.92 -0.91 -3.67
CA SER A 60 -8.88 -0.72 -5.12
C SER A 60 -7.51 -1.07 -5.69
N SER A 61 -6.45 -0.84 -4.93
CA SER A 61 -5.09 -1.24 -5.26
C SER A 61 -4.90 -2.75 -5.29
N GLU A 62 -5.45 -3.48 -4.32
CA GLU A 62 -5.29 -4.93 -4.23
C GLU A 62 -6.03 -5.65 -5.35
N VAL A 63 -7.20 -5.16 -5.78
CA VAL A 63 -7.94 -5.78 -6.89
C VAL A 63 -7.13 -5.73 -8.19
N PHE A 64 -6.49 -4.59 -8.48
CA PHE A 64 -5.66 -4.44 -9.66
C PHE A 64 -4.36 -5.25 -9.56
N LEU A 65 -3.72 -5.25 -8.39
CA LEU A 65 -2.53 -6.06 -8.13
C LEU A 65 -2.83 -7.56 -8.26
N ARG A 66 -3.95 -8.02 -7.71
CA ARG A 66 -4.36 -9.42 -7.80
C ARG A 66 -4.59 -9.86 -9.24
N ALA A 67 -5.18 -9.01 -10.08
CA ALA A 67 -5.34 -9.30 -11.50
C ALA A 67 -3.98 -9.44 -12.21
N LEU A 68 -2.99 -8.64 -11.83
CA LEU A 68 -1.62 -8.76 -12.34
C LEU A 68 -0.91 -10.00 -11.80
N GLU A 69 -1.11 -10.35 -10.53
CA GLU A 69 -0.54 -11.55 -9.92
C GLU A 69 -1.12 -12.82 -10.53
N GLU A 70 -2.42 -12.85 -10.82
CA GLU A 70 -3.07 -13.99 -11.49
C GLU A 70 -2.61 -14.15 -12.96
N ALA A 71 -2.14 -13.08 -13.60
CA ALA A 71 -1.59 -13.15 -14.95
C ALA A 71 -0.23 -13.86 -15.02
N VAL A 72 0.53 -13.90 -13.90
CA VAL A 72 1.81 -14.60 -13.83
C VAL A 72 1.63 -15.88 -13.01
N PRO A 73 1.51 -17.06 -13.66
CA PRO A 73 1.31 -18.30 -12.93
C PRO A 73 2.49 -18.56 -11.98
N LYS A 74 2.19 -18.86 -10.71
CA LYS A 74 3.19 -19.31 -9.75
C LYS A 74 3.87 -20.56 -10.31
N ILE A 75 5.18 -20.46 -10.52
CA ILE A 75 6.01 -21.58 -10.98
C ILE A 75 5.94 -22.68 -9.91
N ASN A 76 5.49 -23.87 -10.30
CA ASN A 76 5.41 -24.99 -9.39
C ASN A 76 6.80 -25.58 -9.20
N VAL A 77 7.38 -25.39 -8.02
CA VAL A 77 8.74 -25.79 -7.66
C VAL A 77 8.99 -27.31 -7.75
N ALA A 78 7.91 -28.09 -7.86
CA ALA A 78 7.97 -29.55 -8.08
C ALA A 78 8.20 -29.95 -9.56
N GLN A 79 8.02 -29.02 -10.51
CA GLN A 79 8.21 -29.28 -11.95
C GLN A 79 9.62 -28.95 -12.45
N ILE A 80 10.47 -28.34 -11.61
CA ILE A 80 11.84 -27.98 -11.98
C ILE A 80 12.72 -29.22 -11.79
N SER A 81 13.36 -29.68 -12.86
CA SER A 81 14.28 -30.82 -12.79
C SER A 81 15.59 -30.42 -12.10
N GLN A 82 16.12 -31.28 -11.21
CA GLN A 82 17.38 -31.06 -10.46
C GLN A 82 18.58 -30.71 -11.37
N ASN A 83 18.57 -31.14 -12.63
CA ASN A 83 19.68 -30.95 -13.58
C ASN A 83 19.69 -29.61 -14.35
N ASP A 84 18.63 -28.79 -14.27
CA ASP A 84 18.54 -27.51 -15.01
C ASP A 84 18.75 -26.27 -14.11
N LEU A 85 19.01 -26.46 -12.81
CA LEU A 85 19.20 -25.37 -11.85
C LEU A 85 20.69 -24.99 -11.73
N GLY A 86 21.15 -24.04 -12.53
CA GLY A 86 22.52 -23.49 -12.47
C GLY A 86 22.78 -22.52 -11.31
N GLY A 87 21.74 -22.03 -10.63
CA GLY A 87 21.87 -21.11 -9.49
C GLY A 87 20.54 -20.45 -9.12
N ILE A 88 20.43 -20.01 -7.87
CA ILE A 88 19.24 -19.31 -7.34
C ILE A 88 19.62 -17.85 -7.11
N ILE A 89 18.90 -16.92 -7.76
CA ILE A 89 19.04 -15.48 -7.55
C ILE A 89 17.88 -15.01 -6.66
N ILE A 90 18.20 -14.45 -5.50
CA ILE A 90 17.21 -13.90 -4.57
C ILE A 90 17.14 -12.39 -4.77
N LEU A 91 15.96 -11.88 -5.12
CA LEU A 91 15.74 -10.44 -5.21
C LEU A 91 15.72 -9.80 -3.82
N GLY A 92 16.33 -8.61 -3.71
CA GLY A 92 16.38 -7.82 -2.47
C GLY A 92 15.02 -7.32 -2.00
N GLY A 93 15.03 -6.56 -0.89
CA GLY A 93 13.83 -5.97 -0.29
C GLY A 93 13.16 -6.83 0.80
N ALA A 94 13.70 -8.01 1.12
CA ALA A 94 13.25 -8.83 2.25
C ALA A 94 13.75 -8.31 3.60
N ILE A 95 14.87 -7.58 3.58
CA ILE A 95 15.53 -7.01 4.76
C ILE A 95 15.36 -5.51 4.66
N GLU A 96 14.36 -5.00 5.36
CA GLU A 96 14.09 -3.57 5.48
C GLU A 96 13.92 -3.28 6.98
N GLY A 97 15.02 -3.48 7.71
CA GLY A 97 15.16 -2.94 9.04
C GLY A 97 15.69 -1.52 8.89
N GLY A 98 14.84 -0.51 9.10
CA GLY A 98 15.34 0.87 9.29
C GLY A 98 16.40 0.94 10.40
N GLU A 99 16.95 2.12 10.68
CA GLU A 99 18.05 2.30 11.65
C GLU A 99 17.85 1.57 13.00
N ILE A 100 16.60 1.42 13.44
CA ILE A 100 16.21 0.75 14.69
C ILE A 100 16.59 -0.74 14.74
N ALA A 101 16.55 -1.45 13.61
CA ALA A 101 16.87 -2.89 13.56
C ALA A 101 18.38 -3.14 13.60
N VAL A 102 19.14 -2.28 12.92
CA VAL A 102 20.61 -2.28 12.92
C VAL A 102 21.14 -1.98 14.32
N ASP A 103 20.52 -1.01 15.02
CA ASP A 103 20.92 -0.59 16.37
C ASP A 103 20.66 -1.67 17.45
N ARG A 104 19.72 -2.59 17.20
CA ARG A 104 19.41 -3.72 18.10
C ARG A 104 20.14 -5.02 17.74
N GLY A 105 20.90 -5.04 16.64
CA GLY A 105 21.53 -6.26 16.12
C GLY A 105 20.53 -7.33 15.66
N GLU A 106 19.28 -6.93 15.37
CA GLU A 106 18.20 -7.83 14.98
C GLU A 106 17.87 -7.64 13.50
N VAL A 107 17.76 -8.74 12.75
CA VAL A 107 17.35 -8.70 11.35
C VAL A 107 15.84 -8.65 11.28
N SER A 108 15.28 -7.47 10.99
CA SER A 108 13.85 -7.31 10.73
C SER A 108 13.53 -7.82 9.32
N ILE A 109 12.73 -8.88 9.24
CA ILE A 109 12.26 -9.44 7.99
C ILE A 109 10.85 -8.89 7.73
N TYR A 110 10.66 -8.23 6.58
CA TYR A 110 9.40 -7.54 6.26
C TYR A 110 8.46 -8.41 5.41
N SER A 111 7.38 -7.84 4.84
CA SER A 111 6.41 -8.55 3.98
C SER A 111 7.02 -9.31 2.80
N SER A 112 8.27 -8.99 2.42
CA SER A 112 9.04 -9.66 1.38
C SER A 112 9.87 -10.86 1.87
N ALA A 113 9.72 -11.27 3.15
CA ALA A 113 10.36 -12.44 3.78
C ALA A 113 10.19 -13.74 2.99
N GLU A 114 9.05 -13.87 2.30
CA GLU A 114 8.69 -15.05 1.52
C GLU A 114 9.76 -15.40 0.48
N ARG A 115 10.45 -14.40 -0.09
CA ARG A 115 11.50 -14.61 -1.09
C ARG A 115 12.71 -15.33 -0.52
N VAL A 116 13.14 -14.92 0.69
CA VAL A 116 14.30 -15.51 1.38
C VAL A 116 13.97 -16.91 1.89
N THR A 117 12.79 -17.07 2.50
CA THR A 117 12.35 -18.36 3.03
C THR A 117 12.13 -19.40 1.92
N LYS A 118 11.56 -19.00 0.77
CA LYS A 118 11.46 -19.89 -0.40
C LYS A 118 12.80 -20.29 -0.99
N ALA A 119 13.78 -19.40 -0.98
CA ALA A 119 15.13 -19.74 -1.42
C ALA A 119 15.79 -20.76 -0.48
N PHE A 120 15.62 -20.61 0.84
CA PHE A 120 16.09 -21.62 1.80
C PHE A 120 15.39 -22.97 1.63
N GLU A 121 14.07 -22.97 1.37
CA GLU A 121 13.33 -24.21 1.06
C GLU A 121 13.90 -24.91 -0.19
N LEU A 122 14.24 -24.13 -1.23
CA LEU A 122 14.86 -24.63 -2.45
C LEU A 122 16.26 -25.19 -2.20
N ILE A 123 17.13 -24.47 -1.49
CA ILE A 123 18.50 -24.92 -1.13
C ILE A 123 18.46 -26.19 -0.28
N ARG A 124 17.41 -26.40 0.53
CA ARG A 124 17.29 -27.61 1.34
C ARG A 124 16.79 -28.82 0.53
N ARG A 125 16.11 -28.58 -0.60
CA ARG A 125 15.50 -29.62 -1.43
C ARG A 125 16.39 -30.09 -2.58
N TYR A 126 17.28 -29.23 -3.06
CA TYR A 126 18.23 -29.45 -4.16
C TYR A 126 19.65 -29.32 -3.63
#